data_AF-A0A811RQK9-F1
#
_entry.id   AF-A0A811RQK9-F1
#
_cell.length_a   1.000
_cell.length_b   1.000
_cell.length_c   1.000
_cell.angle_alpha   90.00
_cell.angle_beta   90.00
_cell.angle_gamma   90.00
#
_symmetry.space_group_name_H-M   'P 1'
#
loop_
_entity.id
_entity.type
_entity.pdbx_description
1 polymer ?
#
loop_
_entity_poly.entity_id
_entity_poly.type
_entity_poly.pdbx_seq_one_letter_code
_entity_poly.pdbx_strand_id
1 'polypeptide(L)'
;MAGTKLISLGLIVLMSMGLANAVRVARYSSADGSGQGGGGGGGYVNGAGSGSGSGTGLGDSGPNGAHASAGGGGAGGGTSQNGGSAWGVGLGSGSGSSTYSGIGESSSAGGTGGGGGGGKAGGSWDSSAQGSGSGIGSGSSYANRYWYGPSYAGASANGNGGGNGNSQNGGAAGGKGAGSGYGDANP
;
A
#
# COMPACT_ATOMS: atom_id res chain seq x y z
N MET A 1 4.73 -65.50 15.07
CA MET A 1 5.37 -64.57 14.09
C MET A 1 4.43 -64.00 13.01
N ALA A 2 3.13 -64.35 12.98
CA ALA A 2 2.19 -63.78 12.00
C ALA A 2 1.54 -62.46 12.47
N GLY A 3 1.23 -62.32 13.76
CA GLY A 3 0.58 -61.13 14.32
C GLY A 3 1.44 -59.86 14.27
N THR A 4 2.75 -59.96 14.53
CA THR A 4 3.68 -58.83 14.40
C THR A 4 3.79 -58.35 12.95
N LYS A 5 3.77 -59.25 11.97
CA LYS A 5 3.80 -58.92 10.53
C LYS A 5 2.54 -58.15 10.09
N LEU A 6 1.37 -58.49 10.62
CA LEU A 6 0.12 -57.78 10.36
C LEU A 6 0.13 -56.35 10.94
N ILE A 7 0.69 -56.16 12.13
CA ILE A 7 0.83 -54.85 12.76
C ILE A 7 1.81 -53.97 11.95
N SER A 8 2.92 -54.54 11.47
CA SER A 8 3.87 -53.83 10.60
C SER A 8 3.21 -53.39 9.29
N LEU A 9 2.41 -54.26 8.67
CA LEU A 9 1.73 -53.96 7.41
C LEU A 9 0.68 -52.85 7.61
N GLY A 10 -0.09 -52.91 8.70
CA GLY A 10 -1.05 -51.87 9.06
C GLY A 10 -0.39 -50.51 9.31
N LEU A 11 0.76 -50.50 10.00
CA LEU A 11 1.53 -49.27 10.24
C LEU A 11 2.07 -48.67 8.93
N ILE A 12 2.55 -49.50 8.00
CA ILE A 12 3.02 -49.06 6.69
C ILE A 12 1.88 -48.44 5.87
N VAL A 13 0.70 -49.06 5.88
CA VAL A 13 -0.48 -48.53 5.19
C VAL A 13 -0.94 -47.20 5.80
N LEU A 14 -0.99 -47.10 7.13
CA LEU A 14 -1.29 -45.84 7.84
C LEU A 14 -0.27 -44.75 7.55
N MET A 15 1.03 -45.08 7.54
CA MET A 15 2.08 -44.15 7.14
C MET A 15 1.97 -43.74 5.67
N SER A 16 1.57 -44.64 4.78
CA SER A 16 1.38 -44.34 3.35
C SER A 16 0.19 -43.42 3.10
N MET A 17 -0.93 -43.63 3.80
CA MET A 17 -2.10 -42.76 3.74
C MET A 17 -1.85 -41.40 4.42
N GLY A 18 -1.13 -41.39 5.55
CA GLY A 18 -0.74 -40.18 6.27
C GLY A 18 0.24 -39.31 5.47
N LEU A 19 1.23 -39.93 4.82
CA LEU A 19 2.24 -39.23 4.01
C LEU A 19 1.65 -38.71 2.69
N ALA A 20 0.72 -39.43 2.06
CA ALA A 20 0.03 -38.97 0.85
C ALA A 20 -0.84 -37.72 1.10
N ASN A 21 -1.39 -37.56 2.30
CA ASN A 21 -2.20 -36.40 2.67
C ASN A 21 -1.36 -35.23 3.24
N ALA A 22 -0.18 -35.53 3.80
CA ALA A 22 0.74 -34.52 4.33
C ALA A 22 1.52 -33.75 3.24
N VAL A 23 1.59 -34.28 2.01
CA VAL A 23 2.18 -33.60 0.84
C VAL A 23 1.08 -32.98 -0.02
N ARG A 24 0.13 -32.26 0.58
CA ARG A 24 -0.56 -31.20 -0.18
C ARG A 24 0.40 -30.02 -0.30
N VAL A 25 1.37 -30.15 -1.21
CA VAL A 25 2.18 -29.03 -1.70
C VAL A 25 1.23 -28.20 -2.57
N ALA A 26 0.46 -27.33 -1.92
CA ALA A 26 -0.21 -26.23 -2.58
C ALA A 26 0.89 -25.25 -2.94
N ARG A 27 1.04 -25.00 -4.24
CA ARG A 27 1.98 -24.04 -4.73
C ARG A 27 1.29 -22.67 -4.67
N TYR A 28 1.85 -21.71 -3.95
CA TYR A 28 1.19 -20.48 -3.55
C TYR A 28 2.12 -19.29 -3.77
N SER A 29 1.58 -18.24 -4.39
CA SER A 29 2.19 -16.92 -4.40
C SER A 29 1.17 -15.89 -3.95
N SER A 30 1.62 -14.87 -3.21
CA SER A 30 0.82 -13.69 -2.93
C SER A 30 1.66 -12.44 -2.93
N ALA A 31 1.02 -11.32 -3.24
CA ALA A 31 1.62 -10.01 -3.21
C ALA A 31 0.60 -9.00 -2.70
N ASP A 32 1.06 -8.09 -1.85
CA ASP A 32 0.31 -6.96 -1.37
C ASP A 32 1.19 -5.72 -1.44
N GLY A 33 0.59 -4.61 -1.82
CA GLY A 33 1.29 -3.33 -1.87
C GLY A 33 0.32 -2.19 -1.60
N SER A 34 0.73 -1.27 -0.73
CA SER A 34 -0.04 -0.09 -0.39
C SER A 34 0.85 1.14 -0.26
N GLY A 35 0.31 2.28 -0.66
CA GLY A 35 0.96 3.56 -0.59
C GLY A 35 -0.04 4.63 -0.17
N GLN A 36 0.35 5.44 0.79
CA GLN A 36 -0.42 6.59 1.24
C GLN A 36 0.47 7.81 1.31
N GLY A 37 -0.09 8.97 0.98
CA GLY A 37 0.57 10.23 1.21
C GLY A 37 -0.40 11.37 1.27
N GLY A 38 0.05 12.44 1.91
CA GLY A 38 -0.72 13.65 2.04
C GLY A 38 0.13 14.80 2.50
N GLY A 39 -0.45 15.98 2.41
CA GLY A 39 0.21 17.18 2.85
C GLY A 39 -0.77 18.32 2.94
N GLY A 40 -0.36 19.33 3.68
CA GLY A 40 -1.13 20.53 3.87
C GLY A 40 -0.24 21.67 4.29
N GLY A 41 -0.82 22.85 4.21
CA GLY A 41 -0.13 24.05 4.65
C GLY A 41 -1.05 25.25 4.56
N GLY A 42 -0.59 26.32 5.18
CA GLY A 42 -1.34 27.55 5.24
C GLY A 42 -0.53 28.68 5.83
N GLY A 43 -1.19 29.81 5.96
CA GLY A 43 -0.62 30.98 6.62
C GLY A 43 -1.67 31.96 7.08
N TYR A 44 -1.20 32.93 7.84
CA TYR A 44 -1.95 34.05 8.39
C TYR A 44 -1.32 35.37 7.96
N VAL A 45 -2.14 36.39 7.77
CA VAL A 45 -1.73 37.74 7.34
C VAL A 45 -0.97 37.67 6.01
N ASN A 46 0.36 37.82 6.03
CA ASN A 46 1.22 37.73 4.84
C ASN A 46 1.92 36.37 4.72
N GLY A 47 1.41 35.34 5.41
CA GLY A 47 1.96 33.99 5.41
C GLY A 47 1.44 33.13 4.27
N ALA A 48 2.33 32.32 3.70
CA ALA A 48 2.01 31.28 2.73
C ALA A 48 2.77 29.99 3.06
N GLY A 49 2.04 28.88 3.09
CA GLY A 49 2.61 27.59 3.44
C GLY A 49 1.97 26.45 2.67
N SER A 50 2.77 25.41 2.42
CA SER A 50 2.35 24.24 1.65
C SER A 50 3.17 23.02 2.02
N GLY A 51 2.57 21.85 1.87
CA GLY A 51 3.28 20.59 1.97
C GLY A 51 2.63 19.49 1.16
N SER A 52 3.44 18.48 0.87
CA SER A 52 3.06 17.34 0.06
C SER A 52 3.82 16.09 0.48
N GLY A 53 3.14 14.94 0.42
CA GLY A 53 3.77 13.66 0.68
C GLY A 53 3.16 12.55 -0.17
N SER A 54 3.94 11.49 -0.32
CA SER A 54 3.61 10.34 -1.15
C SER A 54 4.21 9.06 -0.58
N GLY A 55 3.49 7.97 -0.75
CA GLY A 55 3.92 6.63 -0.37
C GLY A 55 3.68 5.64 -1.50
N THR A 56 4.51 4.61 -1.55
CA THR A 56 4.43 3.52 -2.53
C THR A 56 4.82 2.21 -1.87
N GLY A 57 4.02 1.18 -2.08
CA GLY A 57 4.30 -0.17 -1.63
C GLY A 57 4.03 -1.17 -2.74
N LEU A 58 4.92 -2.15 -2.86
CA LEU A 58 4.96 -3.13 -3.93
C LEU A 58 5.31 -4.49 -3.32
N GLY A 59 4.55 -5.50 -3.70
CA GLY A 59 4.88 -6.90 -3.48
C GLY A 59 4.92 -7.62 -4.82
N ASP A 60 5.85 -8.54 -4.98
CA ASP A 60 5.86 -9.45 -6.11
C ASP A 60 6.50 -10.78 -5.70
N SER A 61 5.90 -11.85 -6.17
CA SER A 61 6.31 -13.21 -5.92
C SER A 61 6.18 -14.00 -7.20
N GLY A 62 7.16 -14.84 -7.48
CA GLY A 62 7.19 -15.67 -8.67
C GLY A 62 8.20 -16.80 -8.56
N PRO A 63 8.45 -17.53 -9.65
CA PRO A 63 9.37 -18.68 -9.66
C PRO A 63 10.78 -18.40 -9.12
N ASN A 64 11.18 -17.12 -9.16
CA ASN A 64 12.49 -16.63 -8.72
C ASN A 64 12.53 -16.18 -7.25
N GLY A 65 11.42 -16.30 -6.50
CA GLY A 65 11.32 -15.93 -5.09
C GLY A 65 10.31 -14.82 -4.81
N ALA A 66 10.36 -14.28 -3.60
CA ALA A 66 9.51 -13.20 -3.12
C ALA A 66 10.32 -11.92 -2.93
N HIS A 67 9.81 -10.80 -3.44
CA HIS A 67 10.38 -9.48 -3.26
C HIS A 67 9.32 -8.46 -2.84
N ALA A 68 9.71 -7.55 -1.97
CA ALA A 68 8.86 -6.47 -1.52
C ALA A 68 9.68 -5.18 -1.47
N SER A 69 9.06 -4.08 -1.85
CA SER A 69 9.65 -2.74 -1.79
C SER A 69 8.62 -1.76 -1.28
N ALA A 70 9.04 -0.91 -0.37
CA ALA A 70 8.19 0.10 0.22
C ALA A 70 8.98 1.37 0.50
N GLY A 71 8.34 2.50 0.26
CA GLY A 71 8.95 3.80 0.47
C GLY A 71 7.90 4.86 0.69
N GLY A 72 8.28 5.89 1.43
CA GLY A 72 7.41 7.02 1.71
C GLY A 72 8.23 8.22 2.11
N GLY A 73 7.69 9.39 1.81
CA GLY A 73 8.33 10.64 2.14
C GLY A 73 7.38 11.81 2.00
N GLY A 74 7.80 12.93 2.55
CA GLY A 74 7.06 14.16 2.42
C GLY A 74 7.89 15.35 2.86
N ALA A 75 7.48 16.51 2.40
CA ALA A 75 8.12 17.76 2.67
C ALA A 75 7.06 18.85 2.84
N GLY A 76 7.41 19.86 3.60
CA GLY A 76 6.58 21.02 3.77
C GLY A 76 7.37 22.20 4.32
N GLY A 77 6.84 23.39 4.08
CA GLY A 77 7.46 24.62 4.52
C GLY A 77 6.49 25.78 4.46
N GLY A 78 6.85 26.84 5.17
CA GLY A 78 6.11 28.09 5.20
C GLY A 78 7.05 29.27 5.08
N THR A 79 6.55 30.34 4.45
CA THR A 79 7.23 31.62 4.37
C THR A 79 6.27 32.72 4.80
N SER A 80 6.78 33.70 5.53
CA SER A 80 5.98 34.85 5.94
C SER A 80 6.83 36.12 5.98
N GLN A 81 6.17 37.25 5.75
CA GLN A 81 6.73 38.58 5.95
C GLN A 81 6.31 39.16 7.31
N ASN A 82 6.78 40.36 7.64
CA ASN A 82 6.64 40.94 8.98
C ASN A 82 5.18 40.94 9.47
N GLY A 83 4.93 40.34 10.64
CA GLY A 83 3.61 40.21 11.24
C GLY A 83 2.75 39.03 10.73
N GLY A 84 3.25 38.20 9.80
CA GLY A 84 2.58 36.99 9.33
C GLY A 84 3.28 35.70 9.78
N SER A 85 2.57 34.58 9.68
CA SER A 85 3.09 33.25 10.01
C SER A 85 2.62 32.23 8.99
N ALA A 86 3.44 31.20 8.75
CA ALA A 86 3.14 30.17 7.76
C ALA A 86 3.75 28.83 8.14
N TRP A 87 3.14 27.76 7.63
CA TRP A 87 3.59 26.41 7.88
C TRP A 87 3.15 25.48 6.74
N GLY A 88 3.90 24.40 6.58
CA GLY A 88 3.58 23.36 5.63
C GLY A 88 4.14 22.03 6.10
N VAL A 89 3.41 20.96 5.86
CA VAL A 89 3.77 19.60 6.23
C VAL A 89 3.38 18.63 5.13
N GLY A 90 4.23 17.64 4.90
CA GLY A 90 3.97 16.56 3.97
C GLY A 90 4.45 15.26 4.57
N LEU A 91 3.67 14.19 4.41
CA LEU A 91 3.96 12.86 4.93
C LEU A 91 3.54 11.80 3.92
N GLY A 92 4.30 10.71 3.87
CA GLY A 92 3.97 9.58 3.03
C GLY A 92 4.58 8.29 3.57
N SER A 93 3.87 7.19 3.37
CA SER A 93 4.25 5.86 3.84
C SER A 93 3.82 4.80 2.82
N GLY A 94 4.69 3.83 2.61
CA GLY A 94 4.40 2.65 1.78
C GLY A 94 4.57 1.37 2.59
N SER A 95 3.90 0.31 2.15
CA SER A 95 4.10 -1.04 2.69
C SER A 95 3.90 -2.06 1.59
N GLY A 96 4.82 -3.01 1.47
CA GLY A 96 4.79 -4.09 0.50
C GLY A 96 5.12 -5.40 1.17
N SER A 97 4.44 -6.46 0.78
CA SER A 97 4.71 -7.81 1.24
C SER A 97 4.45 -8.80 0.12
N SER A 98 5.19 -9.89 0.13
CA SER A 98 5.00 -10.94 -0.85
C SER A 98 5.42 -12.28 -0.27
N THR A 99 4.76 -13.34 -0.70
CA THR A 99 5.04 -14.70 -0.26
C THR A 99 5.08 -15.64 -1.44
N TYR A 100 6.00 -16.59 -1.38
CA TYR A 100 6.22 -17.59 -2.43
C TYR A 100 6.46 -18.96 -1.80
N SER A 101 5.73 -19.96 -2.27
CA SER A 101 5.85 -21.35 -1.83
C SER A 101 5.55 -22.28 -3.00
N GLY A 102 6.58 -22.80 -3.67
CA GLY A 102 6.43 -23.77 -4.76
C GLY A 102 6.54 -23.15 -6.16
N ILE A 103 6.75 -23.98 -7.18
CA ILE A 103 7.19 -23.57 -8.52
C ILE A 103 6.02 -23.36 -9.49
N GLY A 104 5.86 -22.16 -10.04
CA GLY A 104 5.04 -21.91 -11.23
C GLY A 104 3.90 -20.91 -11.10
N GLU A 105 3.66 -20.35 -9.90
CA GLU A 105 2.73 -19.23 -9.70
C GLU A 105 3.50 -17.92 -9.64
N SER A 106 2.84 -16.84 -10.08
CA SER A 106 3.32 -15.48 -9.84
C SER A 106 2.18 -14.56 -9.42
N SER A 107 2.46 -13.66 -8.48
CA SER A 107 1.54 -12.63 -8.01
C SER A 107 2.32 -11.34 -7.85
N SER A 108 1.82 -10.23 -8.39
CA SER A 108 2.37 -8.90 -8.17
C SER A 108 1.24 -7.95 -7.78
N ALA A 109 1.51 -7.05 -6.85
CA ALA A 109 0.52 -6.08 -6.41
C ALA A 109 1.18 -4.84 -5.86
N GLY A 110 0.49 -3.71 -6.00
CA GLY A 110 1.08 -2.44 -5.65
C GLY A 110 0.03 -1.37 -5.37
N GLY A 111 0.49 -0.35 -4.66
CA GLY A 111 -0.32 0.79 -4.31
C GLY A 111 0.53 2.03 -4.17
N THR A 112 0.05 3.14 -4.75
CA THR A 112 0.63 4.46 -4.61
C THR A 112 -0.45 5.43 -4.14
N GLY A 113 -0.07 6.30 -3.22
CA GLY A 113 -0.96 7.32 -2.68
C GLY A 113 -0.19 8.57 -2.39
N GLY A 114 -0.77 9.72 -2.72
CA GLY A 114 -0.13 11.00 -2.52
C GLY A 114 -1.10 12.13 -2.46
N GLY A 115 -0.68 13.22 -1.83
CA GLY A 115 -1.47 14.42 -1.78
C GLY A 115 -0.68 15.59 -1.22
N GLY A 116 -1.23 16.77 -1.45
CA GLY A 116 -0.65 18.01 -1.00
C GLY A 116 -1.68 19.12 -0.97
N GLY A 117 -1.37 20.11 -0.17
CA GLY A 117 -2.22 21.27 0.00
C GLY A 117 -1.45 22.45 0.53
N GLY A 118 -2.02 23.61 0.34
CA GLY A 118 -1.41 24.85 0.76
C GLY A 118 -2.42 25.98 0.80
N GLY A 119 -2.00 27.06 1.43
CA GLY A 119 -2.79 28.27 1.56
C GLY A 119 -1.90 29.49 1.70
N LYS A 120 -2.35 30.59 1.09
CA LYS A 120 -1.77 31.93 1.21
C LYS A 120 -2.82 32.90 1.74
N ALA A 121 -2.52 33.52 2.87
CA ALA A 121 -3.36 34.56 3.45
C ALA A 121 -3.34 35.86 2.62
N GLY A 122 -4.38 36.68 2.77
CA GLY A 122 -4.68 37.84 1.93
C GLY A 122 -3.90 39.12 2.28
N GLY A 123 -3.12 39.12 3.36
CA GLY A 123 -2.30 40.25 3.80
C GLY A 123 -2.91 41.12 4.92
N SER A 124 -4.20 40.98 5.19
CA SER A 124 -4.88 41.64 6.32
C SER A 124 -4.63 40.91 7.63
N TRP A 125 -4.67 41.64 8.77
CA TRP A 125 -4.43 41.08 10.11
C TRP A 125 -5.31 39.87 10.45
N ASP A 126 -6.52 39.82 9.92
CA ASP A 126 -7.52 38.77 10.12
C ASP A 126 -7.58 37.76 8.95
N SER A 127 -6.64 37.82 8.00
CA SER A 127 -6.65 36.93 6.85
C SER A 127 -5.92 35.61 7.12
N SER A 128 -6.48 34.52 6.59
CA SER A 128 -5.93 33.19 6.71
C SER A 128 -6.28 32.35 5.50
N ALA A 129 -5.43 31.36 5.21
CA ALA A 129 -5.75 30.35 4.20
C ALA A 129 -5.01 29.06 4.50
N GLN A 130 -5.69 27.93 4.33
CA GLN A 130 -5.13 26.61 4.55
C GLN A 130 -5.74 25.59 3.60
N GLY A 131 -4.90 24.75 3.03
CA GLY A 131 -5.30 23.64 2.18
C GLY A 131 -4.64 22.33 2.58
N SER A 132 -5.32 21.22 2.31
CA SER A 132 -4.82 19.87 2.55
C SER A 132 -5.30 18.89 1.51
N GLY A 133 -4.50 17.88 1.23
CA GLY A 133 -4.87 16.80 0.32
C GLY A 133 -4.17 15.50 0.65
N SER A 134 -4.82 14.39 0.36
CA SER A 134 -4.29 13.04 0.63
C SER A 134 -4.81 12.02 -0.38
N GLY A 135 -4.05 10.96 -0.55
CA GLY A 135 -4.41 9.84 -1.39
C GLY A 135 -3.84 8.54 -0.87
N ILE A 136 -4.57 7.46 -1.12
CA ILE A 136 -4.25 6.09 -0.74
C ILE A 136 -4.49 5.20 -1.95
N GLY A 137 -3.49 4.40 -2.31
CA GLY A 137 -3.63 3.32 -3.28
C GLY A 137 -3.18 2.01 -2.67
N SER A 138 -3.87 0.93 -3.03
CA SER A 138 -3.56 -0.41 -2.54
C SER A 138 -3.94 -1.45 -3.58
N GLY A 139 -3.15 -2.51 -3.66
CA GLY A 139 -3.47 -3.68 -4.44
C GLY A 139 -3.05 -4.95 -3.71
N SER A 140 -3.73 -6.03 -4.04
CA SER A 140 -3.40 -7.38 -3.58
C SER A 140 -3.63 -8.38 -4.69
N SER A 141 -2.85 -9.45 -4.68
CA SER A 141 -3.00 -10.55 -5.60
C SER A 141 -2.51 -11.86 -4.99
N TYR A 142 -3.11 -12.97 -5.41
CA TYR A 142 -2.70 -14.30 -5.02
C TYR A 142 -2.93 -15.29 -6.14
N ALA A 143 -2.07 -16.31 -6.20
CA ALA A 143 -2.19 -17.43 -7.11
C ALA A 143 -1.86 -18.73 -6.37
N ASN A 144 -2.68 -19.76 -6.58
CA ASN A 144 -2.58 -21.05 -5.93
C ASN A 144 -2.83 -22.19 -6.93
N ARG A 145 -1.93 -23.17 -6.99
CA ARG A 145 -2.07 -24.37 -7.80
C ARG A 145 -1.89 -25.63 -6.96
N TYR A 146 -2.88 -26.52 -7.04
CA TYR A 146 -2.79 -27.86 -6.48
C TYR A 146 -2.14 -28.83 -7.46
N TRP A 147 -1.23 -29.69 -6.98
CA TRP A 147 -0.51 -30.69 -7.80
C TRP A 147 -1.45 -31.60 -8.61
N TYR A 148 -2.58 -31.97 -8.01
CA TYR A 148 -3.71 -32.62 -8.66
C TYR A 148 -4.97 -31.81 -8.34
N GLY A 149 -5.21 -30.74 -9.07
CA GLY A 149 -6.41 -29.94 -8.86
C GLY A 149 -6.48 -28.63 -9.66
N PRO A 150 -7.59 -27.90 -9.52
CA PRO A 150 -7.79 -26.60 -10.17
C PRO A 150 -6.78 -25.56 -9.67
N SER A 151 -6.52 -24.57 -10.50
CA SER A 151 -5.68 -23.42 -10.17
C SER A 151 -6.57 -22.20 -9.90
N TYR A 152 -6.22 -21.40 -8.90
CA TYR A 152 -6.98 -20.24 -8.46
C TYR A 152 -6.09 -19.01 -8.48
N ALA A 153 -6.60 -17.92 -9.02
CA ALA A 153 -5.96 -16.62 -8.95
C ALA A 153 -6.99 -15.55 -8.61
N GLY A 154 -6.56 -14.54 -7.87
CA GLY A 154 -7.37 -13.37 -7.53
C GLY A 154 -6.51 -12.13 -7.48
N ALA A 155 -7.08 -11.02 -7.88
CA ALA A 155 -6.45 -9.71 -7.81
C ALA A 155 -7.47 -8.65 -7.42
N SER A 156 -7.05 -7.69 -6.62
CA SER A 156 -7.85 -6.54 -6.22
C SER A 156 -7.02 -5.27 -6.22
N ALA A 157 -7.65 -4.16 -6.55
CA ALA A 157 -7.01 -2.86 -6.60
C ALA A 157 -8.00 -1.77 -6.15
N ASN A 158 -7.50 -0.82 -5.37
CA ASN A 158 -8.26 0.34 -4.92
C ASN A 158 -7.37 1.59 -4.95
N GLY A 159 -7.98 2.71 -5.29
CA GLY A 159 -7.35 4.02 -5.29
C GLY A 159 -8.37 5.06 -4.87
N ASN A 160 -8.00 5.87 -3.87
CA ASN A 160 -8.81 6.99 -3.42
C ASN A 160 -7.94 8.22 -3.21
N GLY A 161 -8.49 9.39 -3.51
CA GLY A 161 -7.78 10.66 -3.38
C GLY A 161 -8.75 11.81 -3.23
N GLY A 162 -8.33 12.82 -2.47
CA GLY A 162 -9.13 14.01 -2.24
C GLY A 162 -8.31 15.17 -1.71
N GLY A 163 -8.94 16.34 -1.69
CA GLY A 163 -8.33 17.53 -1.11
C GLY A 163 -9.35 18.63 -0.89
N ASN A 164 -9.01 19.54 0.01
CA ASN A 164 -9.84 20.65 0.40
C ASN A 164 -8.98 21.92 0.58
N GLY A 165 -9.62 23.07 0.45
CA GLY A 165 -9.03 24.38 0.70
C GLY A 165 -10.03 25.29 1.38
N ASN A 166 -9.59 26.03 2.38
CA ASN A 166 -10.39 27.06 3.02
C ASN A 166 -9.59 28.36 3.14
N SER A 167 -10.25 29.49 2.92
CA SER A 167 -9.62 30.79 3.08
C SER A 167 -10.61 31.85 3.56
N GLN A 168 -10.07 32.87 4.22
CA GLN A 168 -10.81 33.99 4.79
C GLN A 168 -10.13 35.31 4.42
N ASN A 169 -10.94 36.37 4.32
CA ASN A 169 -10.49 37.76 4.15
C ASN A 169 -9.46 37.92 3.02
N GLY A 170 -9.78 37.38 1.84
CA GLY A 170 -8.97 37.51 0.63
C GLY A 170 -7.85 36.48 0.46
N GLY A 171 -7.72 35.51 1.36
CA GLY A 171 -6.79 34.39 1.19
C GLY A 171 -7.19 33.41 0.08
N ALA A 172 -6.26 32.58 -0.37
CA ALA A 172 -6.50 31.49 -1.32
C ALA A 172 -5.90 30.19 -0.81
N ALA A 173 -6.65 29.10 -0.86
CA ALA A 173 -6.19 27.78 -0.47
C ALA A 173 -6.76 26.68 -1.36
N GLY A 174 -6.04 25.56 -1.40
CA GLY A 174 -6.47 24.38 -2.13
C GLY A 174 -5.65 23.16 -1.73
N GLY A 175 -6.21 22.00 -2.02
CA GLY A 175 -5.55 20.73 -1.81
C GLY A 175 -6.01 19.71 -2.82
N LYS A 176 -5.15 18.72 -3.07
CA LYS A 176 -5.39 17.63 -3.99
C LYS A 176 -4.73 16.36 -3.49
N GLY A 177 -5.31 15.23 -3.87
CA GLY A 177 -4.73 13.93 -3.58
C GLY A 177 -5.22 12.90 -4.58
N ALA A 178 -4.39 11.89 -4.79
CA ALA A 178 -4.63 10.82 -5.74
C ALA A 178 -4.08 9.51 -5.16
N GLY A 179 -4.80 8.42 -5.43
CA GLY A 179 -4.40 7.08 -5.06
C GLY A 179 -4.67 6.12 -6.22
N SER A 180 -3.78 5.16 -6.42
CA SER A 180 -3.93 4.12 -7.43
C SER A 180 -3.33 2.82 -6.94
N GLY A 181 -3.97 1.70 -7.28
CA GLY A 181 -3.48 0.36 -6.97
C GLY A 181 -3.57 -0.54 -8.19
N TYR A 182 -2.84 -1.65 -8.14
CA TYR A 182 -2.90 -2.71 -9.14
C TYR A 182 -2.66 -4.07 -8.48
N GLY A 183 -3.14 -5.14 -9.11
CA GLY A 183 -2.85 -6.50 -8.72
C GLY A 183 -2.93 -7.42 -9.94
N ASP A 184 -1.96 -8.31 -10.08
CA ASP A 184 -1.87 -9.30 -11.13
C ASP A 184 -1.53 -10.65 -10.51
N ALA A 185 -2.20 -11.71 -10.96
CA ALA A 185 -1.96 -13.07 -10.50
C ALA A 185 -2.00 -14.05 -11.67
N ASN A 186 -1.02 -14.94 -11.74
CA ASN A 186 -0.91 -16.01 -12.72
C ASN A 186 -0.73 -17.35 -11.99
N PRO A 187 -1.76 -18.22 -12.01
CA PRO A 187 -1.77 -19.47 -11.28
C PRO A 187 -1.16 -20.62 -12.06
#